data_AF-A0A7J4MB33-F1
#
_entry.id   AF-A0A7J4MB33-F1
#
_cell.length_a   1.000
_cell.length_b   1.000
_cell.length_c   1.000
_cell.angle_alpha   90.00
_cell.angle_beta   90.00
_cell.angle_gamma   90.00
#
_symmetry.space_group_name_H-M   'P 1'
#
loop_
_entity.id
_entity.type
_entity.pdbx_description
1 polymer ?
#
loop_
_entity_poly.entity_id
_entity_poly.type
_entity_poly.pdbx_seq_one_letter_code
_entity_poly.pdbx_strand_id
1 'polypeptide(L)'
;MAWPQDATIVDFIQALPTPSLAVNLAFVVAVFLLPAVMVWLDRQQRLPLGLPWAYLLVVAPALMYALLMIGFQPNNYCNNILRHGQFRGFYVLFVAFLPLFAHMLASSKVSRPWLFGAILTLPVLFVFDITVGHEVLHLVYQNQAGEGIVYSGARAWECNHFDSESILIAFNAKWRIDLMFLVVMPVLLLAARGVHRRRSKAELSQNENNEV
;
A
#
# COMPACT_ATOMS: atom_id res chain seq x y z
N MET A 1 21.00 -11.64 5.60
CA MET A 1 20.25 -12.91 5.61
C MET A 1 19.61 -13.07 4.25
N ALA A 2 19.98 -14.08 3.46
CA ALA A 2 19.41 -14.28 2.13
C ALA A 2 17.91 -14.59 2.25
N TRP A 3 17.05 -13.82 1.57
CA TRP A 3 15.62 -14.11 1.52
C TRP A 3 15.40 -15.33 0.61
N PRO A 4 14.77 -16.41 1.10
CA PRO A 4 14.51 -17.60 0.29
C PRO A 4 13.65 -17.25 -0.94
N GLN A 5 13.79 -18.03 -2.01
CA GLN A 5 12.98 -17.88 -3.22
C GLN A 5 11.48 -18.16 -2.98
N ASP A 6 11.16 -18.78 -1.83
CA ASP A 6 9.83 -19.12 -1.36
C ASP A 6 9.43 -18.29 -0.13
N ALA A 7 9.70 -16.98 -0.14
CA ALA A 7 9.40 -16.10 0.99
C ALA A 7 7.91 -16.19 1.39
N THR A 8 7.67 -16.86 2.51
CA THR A 8 6.34 -17.08 3.08
C THR A 8 5.96 -15.91 3.98
N ILE A 9 4.68 -15.83 4.38
CA ILE A 9 4.22 -14.87 5.40
C ILE A 9 5.07 -14.99 6.69
N VAL A 10 5.60 -16.17 6.98
CA VAL A 10 6.47 -16.42 8.13
C VAL A 10 7.80 -15.68 8.01
N ASP A 11 8.40 -15.63 6.82
CA ASP A 11 9.65 -14.91 6.56
C ASP A 11 9.46 -13.39 6.67
N PHE A 12 8.29 -12.89 6.28
CA PHE A 12 7.91 -11.49 6.49
C PHE A 12 7.75 -11.15 7.97
N ILE A 13 7.13 -12.06 8.76
CA ILE A 13 6.98 -11.88 10.21
C ILE A 13 8.35 -11.89 10.91
N GLN A 14 9.30 -12.70 10.46
CA GLN A 14 10.64 -12.76 11.05
C GLN A 14 11.53 -11.58 10.64
N ALA A 15 11.27 -10.95 9.49
CA ALA A 15 12.04 -9.80 8.98
C ALA A 15 11.69 -8.46 9.65
N LEU A 16 10.60 -8.40 10.42
CA LEU A 16 10.17 -7.21 11.13
C LEU A 16 11.17 -6.84 12.26
N PRO A 17 11.46 -5.54 12.48
CA PRO A 17 12.58 -5.07 13.31
C PRO A 17 12.36 -5.23 14.82
N THR A 18 11.33 -5.93 15.27
CA THR A 18 11.03 -6.09 16.70
C THR A 18 11.66 -7.35 17.28
N PRO A 19 12.09 -7.34 18.56
CA PRO A 19 12.84 -8.44 19.16
C PRO A 19 12.00 -9.70 19.45
N SER A 20 10.68 -9.69 19.22
CA SER A 20 9.83 -10.84 19.52
C SER A 20 8.84 -11.15 18.40
N LEU A 21 8.75 -12.44 18.06
CA LEU A 21 7.79 -12.99 17.09
C LEU A 21 6.35 -12.60 17.43
N ALA A 22 6.02 -12.53 18.73
CA ALA A 22 4.70 -12.17 19.23
C ALA A 22 4.32 -10.72 18.84
N VAL A 23 5.25 -9.77 18.93
CA VAL A 23 5.01 -8.37 18.53
C VAL A 23 4.84 -8.28 17.01
N ASN A 24 5.62 -9.03 16.24
CA ASN A 24 5.50 -9.08 14.78
C ASN A 24 4.16 -9.67 14.34
N LEU A 25 3.70 -10.75 14.99
CA LEU A 25 2.38 -11.33 14.76
C LEU A 25 1.26 -10.35 15.14
N ALA A 26 1.33 -9.72 16.32
CA ALA A 26 0.36 -8.73 16.74
C ALA A 26 0.28 -7.56 15.75
N PHE A 27 1.42 -7.11 15.24
CA PHE A 27 1.51 -6.05 14.24
C PHE A 27 0.85 -6.45 12.92
N VAL A 28 1.17 -7.63 12.36
CA VAL A 28 0.55 -8.14 11.14
C VAL A 28 -0.97 -8.29 11.33
N VAL A 29 -1.40 -8.89 12.44
CA VAL A 29 -2.82 -9.03 12.77
C VAL A 29 -3.49 -7.67 12.84
N ALA A 30 -2.85 -6.66 13.45
CA ALA A 30 -3.39 -5.31 13.51
C ALA A 30 -3.56 -4.71 12.11
N VAL A 31 -2.55 -4.83 11.24
CA VAL A 31 -2.59 -4.28 9.87
C VAL A 31 -3.74 -4.86 9.06
N PHE A 32 -3.99 -6.18 9.15
CA PHE A 32 -5.03 -6.85 8.36
C PHE A 32 -6.43 -6.78 9.00
N LEU A 33 -6.53 -6.86 10.34
CA LEU A 33 -7.83 -6.85 11.02
C LEU A 33 -8.38 -5.45 11.29
N LEU A 34 -7.54 -4.46 11.60
CA LEU A 34 -8.03 -3.10 11.93
C LEU A 34 -8.90 -2.50 10.82
N PRO A 35 -8.53 -2.58 9.52
CA PRO A 35 -9.41 -2.14 8.43
C PRO A 35 -10.80 -2.77 8.47
N ALA A 36 -10.87 -4.09 8.65
CA ALA A 36 -12.15 -4.81 8.74
C ALA A 36 -12.95 -4.44 9.99
N VAL A 37 -12.29 -4.32 11.14
CA VAL A 37 -12.92 -3.90 12.41
C VAL A 37 -13.45 -2.47 12.32
N MET A 38 -12.70 -1.55 11.71
CA MET A 38 -13.16 -0.18 11.47
C MET A 38 -14.43 -0.16 10.61
N VAL A 39 -14.47 -0.95 9.53
CA VAL A 39 -15.65 -1.08 8.67
C VAL A 39 -16.84 -1.65 9.44
N TRP A 40 -16.63 -2.71 10.22
CA TRP A 40 -17.68 -3.33 11.03
C TRP A 40 -18.25 -2.35 12.07
N LEU A 41 -17.39 -1.64 12.80
CA LEU A 41 -17.80 -0.62 13.78
C LEU A 41 -18.51 0.58 13.12
N ASP A 42 -18.07 0.99 11.93
CA ASP A 42 -18.72 2.07 11.17
C ASP A 42 -20.14 1.67 10.74
N ARG A 43 -20.34 0.43 10.28
CA ARG A 43 -21.66 -0.11 9.94
C ARG A 43 -22.59 -0.15 11.16
N GLN A 44 -22.07 -0.45 12.33
CA GLN A 44 -22.81 -0.44 13.60
C GLN A 44 -23.02 0.98 14.15
N GLN A 45 -22.50 2.02 13.50
CA GLN A 45 -22.49 3.41 13.99
C GLN A 45 -21.83 3.57 15.37
N ARG A 46 -20.92 2.66 15.73
CA ARG A 46 -20.20 2.63 17.01
C ARG A 46 -18.71 2.93 16.84
N LEU A 47 -18.30 3.46 15.69
CA LEU A 47 -16.90 3.76 15.42
C LEU A 47 -16.40 4.90 16.31
N PRO A 48 -15.46 4.64 17.24
CA PRO A 48 -14.93 5.69 18.09
C PRO A 48 -14.18 6.74 17.25
N LEU A 49 -14.17 7.99 17.72
CA LEU A 49 -13.58 9.10 16.99
C LEU A 49 -12.08 8.88 16.72
N GLY A 50 -11.37 8.36 17.71
CA GLY A 50 -9.91 8.21 17.67
C GLY A 50 -9.40 7.02 16.85
N LEU A 51 -10.19 5.97 16.60
CA LEU A 51 -9.65 4.74 15.99
C LEU A 51 -9.11 4.93 14.57
N PRO A 52 -9.81 5.62 13.64
CA PRO A 52 -9.25 5.83 12.31
C PRO A 52 -8.04 6.77 12.31
N TRP A 53 -7.98 7.72 13.25
CA TRP A 53 -6.80 8.56 13.46
C TRP A 53 -5.61 7.76 13.99
N ALA A 54 -5.83 6.87 14.96
CA ALA A 54 -4.79 5.98 15.46
C ALA A 54 -4.25 5.06 14.35
N TYR A 55 -5.12 4.57 13.47
CA TYR A 55 -4.68 3.83 12.29
C TYR A 55 -3.82 4.68 11.36
N LEU A 56 -4.28 5.88 11.01
CA LEU A 56 -3.58 6.76 10.08
C LEU A 56 -2.26 7.32 10.62
N LEU A 57 -2.19 7.62 11.92
CA LEU A 57 -1.05 8.31 12.53
C LEU A 57 -0.06 7.37 13.23
N VAL A 58 -0.46 6.15 13.57
CA VAL A 58 0.39 5.20 14.29
C VAL A 58 0.60 3.93 13.48
N VAL A 59 -0.47 3.23 13.11
CA VAL A 59 -0.36 1.92 12.45
C VAL A 59 0.22 2.04 11.05
N ALA A 60 -0.28 2.98 10.25
CA ALA A 60 0.23 3.19 8.90
C ALA A 60 1.69 3.66 8.90
N PRO A 61 2.12 4.68 9.68
CA PRO A 61 3.53 5.05 9.75
C PRO A 61 4.44 3.95 10.30
N ALA A 62 3.97 3.16 11.27
CA ALA A 62 4.71 2.00 11.75
C ALA A 62 4.87 0.93 10.65
N LEU A 63 3.83 0.71 9.83
CA LEU A 63 3.89 -0.17 8.66
C LEU A 63 4.88 0.37 7.63
N MET A 64 4.83 1.67 7.35
CA MET A 64 5.78 2.32 6.46
C MET A 64 7.21 2.10 6.94
N TYR A 65 7.49 2.44 8.19
CA TYR A 65 8.80 2.25 8.81
C TYR A 65 9.27 0.79 8.75
N ALA A 66 8.41 -0.17 9.12
CA ALA A 66 8.73 -1.59 9.05
C ALA A 66 9.12 -2.03 7.63
N LEU A 67 8.34 -1.61 6.63
CA LEU A 67 8.60 -1.93 5.23
C LEU A 67 9.87 -1.28 4.70
N LEU A 68 10.15 -0.04 5.11
CA LEU A 68 11.43 0.62 4.82
C LEU A 68 12.59 -0.17 5.45
N MET A 69 12.49 -0.61 6.70
CA MET A 69 13.56 -1.37 7.35
C MET A 69 13.80 -2.74 6.71
N ILE A 70 12.75 -3.40 6.19
CA ILE A 70 12.86 -4.65 5.43
C ILE A 70 13.47 -4.38 4.03
N GLY A 71 12.98 -3.34 3.35
CA GLY A 71 13.40 -2.96 2.00
C GLY A 71 14.83 -2.40 1.94
N PHE A 72 15.26 -1.65 2.95
CA PHE A 72 16.56 -0.97 2.99
C PHE A 72 17.68 -1.77 3.66
N GLN A 73 17.51 -3.07 3.94
CA GLN A 73 18.59 -3.86 4.56
C GLN A 73 19.87 -3.85 3.68
N PRO A 74 20.96 -3.18 4.11
CA PRO A 74 22.06 -2.83 3.20
C PRO A 74 22.87 -4.02 2.68
N ASN A 75 22.95 -5.10 3.45
CA ASN A 75 23.95 -6.16 3.25
C ASN A 75 23.62 -7.13 2.11
N ASN A 76 22.42 -7.12 1.54
CA ASN A 76 22.01 -8.11 0.54
C ASN A 76 22.04 -7.59 -0.89
N TYR A 77 21.94 -6.27 -1.09
CA TYR A 77 21.52 -5.80 -2.40
C TYR A 77 22.64 -5.47 -3.36
N CYS A 78 23.88 -5.13 -2.93
CA CYS A 78 24.99 -4.88 -3.88
C CYS A 78 25.32 -6.09 -4.77
N ASN A 79 24.87 -7.31 -4.41
CA ASN A 79 25.15 -8.55 -5.16
C ASN A 79 23.93 -9.46 -5.44
N ASN A 80 22.76 -9.21 -4.83
CA ASN A 80 21.53 -9.96 -5.12
C ASN A 80 20.40 -8.98 -5.44
N ILE A 81 20.13 -8.81 -6.72
CA ILE A 81 18.95 -8.09 -7.22
C ILE A 81 17.72 -8.77 -6.61
N LEU A 82 16.84 -8.01 -5.95
CA LEU A 82 15.53 -8.52 -5.58
C LEU A 82 14.83 -8.89 -6.88
N ARG A 83 14.59 -10.19 -7.11
CA ARG A 83 13.93 -10.64 -8.34
C ARG A 83 12.51 -10.07 -8.35
N HIS A 84 11.97 -9.78 -9.53
CA HIS A 84 10.60 -9.29 -9.71
C HIS A 84 9.55 -10.13 -8.92
N GLY A 85 9.78 -11.44 -8.74
CA GLY A 85 8.93 -12.30 -7.90
C GLY A 85 8.92 -11.97 -6.40
N GLN A 86 9.99 -11.41 -5.85
CA GLN A 86 10.09 -11.05 -4.42
C GLN A 86 9.32 -9.77 -4.09
N PHE A 87 9.17 -8.85 -5.06
CA PHE A 87 8.25 -7.72 -4.92
C PHE A 87 6.78 -8.16 -4.80
N ARG A 88 6.45 -9.36 -5.29
CA ARG A 88 5.07 -9.86 -5.23
C ARG A 88 4.59 -10.16 -3.81
N GLY A 89 5.49 -10.49 -2.89
CA GLY A 89 5.13 -10.74 -1.49
C GLY A 89 4.46 -9.53 -0.83
N PHE A 90 4.83 -8.33 -1.26
CA PHE A 90 4.25 -7.09 -0.75
C PHE A 90 2.86 -6.79 -1.34
N TYR A 91 2.44 -7.40 -2.46
CA TYR A 91 1.09 -7.21 -2.99
C TYR A 91 0.00 -7.71 -2.03
N VAL A 92 0.33 -8.66 -1.14
CA VAL A 92 -0.59 -9.13 -0.10
C VAL A 92 -1.05 -7.99 0.83
N LEU A 93 -0.25 -6.94 0.98
CA LEU A 93 -0.60 -5.77 1.80
C LEU A 93 -1.81 -5.00 1.23
N PHE A 94 -2.07 -5.06 -0.08
CA PHE A 94 -3.29 -4.48 -0.66
C PHE A 94 -4.56 -5.17 -0.15
N VAL A 95 -4.48 -6.46 0.21
CA VAL A 95 -5.61 -7.25 0.72
C VAL A 95 -6.15 -6.66 2.02
N ALA A 96 -5.28 -6.11 2.88
CA ALA A 96 -5.68 -5.46 4.11
C ALA A 96 -6.66 -4.30 3.89
N PHE A 97 -6.58 -3.62 2.73
CA PHE A 97 -7.40 -2.46 2.41
C PHE A 97 -8.71 -2.82 1.69
N LEU A 98 -8.87 -4.05 1.18
CA LEU A 98 -10.08 -4.49 0.46
C LEU A 98 -11.38 -4.26 1.24
N PRO A 99 -11.47 -4.55 2.55
CA PRO A 99 -12.69 -4.28 3.32
C PRO A 99 -13.05 -2.80 3.31
N LEU A 100 -12.06 -1.91 3.44
CA LEU A 100 -12.27 -0.46 3.40
C LEU A 100 -12.70 0.00 2.01
N PHE A 101 -12.07 -0.52 0.95
CA PHE A 101 -12.45 -0.25 -0.44
C PHE A 101 -13.91 -0.62 -0.68
N ALA A 102 -14.30 -1.85 -0.34
CA ALA A 102 -15.66 -2.34 -0.51
C ALA A 102 -16.67 -1.48 0.27
N HIS A 103 -16.35 -1.11 1.51
CA HIS A 103 -17.21 -0.26 2.33
C HIS A 103 -17.36 1.16 1.77
N MET A 104 -16.27 1.76 1.29
CA MET A 104 -16.31 3.11 0.72
C MET A 104 -17.16 3.17 -0.56
N LEU A 105 -17.07 2.12 -1.39
CA LEU A 105 -17.75 2.02 -2.68
C LEU A 105 -19.22 1.58 -2.57
N ALA A 106 -19.53 0.61 -1.71
CA ALA A 106 -20.85 -0.02 -1.65
C ALA A 106 -21.77 0.50 -0.53
N SER A 107 -21.23 1.19 0.49
CA SER A 107 -22.07 1.66 1.59
C SER A 107 -22.81 2.95 1.27
N SER A 108 -24.13 2.97 1.49
CA SER A 108 -24.99 4.15 1.37
C SER A 108 -24.65 5.23 2.40
N LYS A 109 -24.18 4.83 3.59
CA LYS A 109 -23.76 5.72 4.68
C LYS A 109 -22.35 5.35 5.13
N VAL A 110 -21.45 6.31 5.03
CA VAL A 110 -20.09 6.24 5.57
C VAL A 110 -19.96 7.44 6.48
N SER A 111 -19.65 7.22 7.76
CA SER A 111 -19.66 8.31 8.75
C SER A 111 -18.61 9.39 8.44
N ARG A 112 -17.42 8.98 8.02
CA ARG A 112 -16.26 9.85 7.79
C ARG A 112 -15.60 9.56 6.43
N PRO A 113 -16.23 9.97 5.31
CA PRO A 113 -15.75 9.63 3.97
C PRO A 113 -14.35 10.20 3.68
N TRP A 114 -14.04 11.39 4.19
CA TRP A 114 -12.73 12.03 4.01
C TRP A 114 -11.61 11.27 4.70
N LEU A 115 -11.84 10.79 5.93
CA LEU A 115 -10.84 10.10 6.73
C LEU A 115 -10.56 8.70 6.19
N PHE A 116 -11.60 7.96 5.78
CA PHE A 116 -11.41 6.69 5.08
C PHE A 116 -10.79 6.88 3.69
N GLY A 117 -11.13 7.97 2.98
CA GLY A 117 -10.43 8.34 1.75
C GLY A 117 -8.94 8.58 1.98
N ALA A 118 -8.57 9.32 3.03
CA ALA A 118 -7.16 9.55 3.38
C ALA A 118 -6.43 8.24 3.74
N ILE A 119 -7.08 7.35 4.52
CA ILE A 119 -6.54 6.01 4.85
C ILE A 119 -6.40 5.13 3.61
N LEU A 120 -7.30 5.23 2.63
CA LEU A 120 -7.21 4.50 1.36
C LEU A 120 -6.23 5.12 0.37
N THR A 121 -5.85 6.38 0.53
CA THR A 121 -4.96 7.06 -0.41
C THR A 121 -3.52 7.03 0.10
N LEU A 122 -3.27 7.43 1.34
CA LEU A 122 -1.91 7.63 1.85
C LEU A 122 -1.19 6.30 2.19
N PRO A 123 -1.73 5.43 3.06
CA PRO A 123 -1.18 4.09 3.28
C PRO A 123 -1.06 3.24 2.01
N VAL A 124 -2.06 3.28 1.13
CA VAL A 124 -2.05 2.49 -0.11
C VAL A 124 -1.05 3.06 -1.11
N LEU A 125 -0.89 4.39 -1.19
CA LEU A 125 0.20 5.01 -1.97
C LEU A 125 1.55 4.50 -1.50
N PHE A 126 1.77 4.36 -0.20
CA PHE A 126 3.04 3.83 0.27
C PHE A 126 3.24 2.37 -0.11
N VAL A 127 2.21 1.52 0.04
CA VAL A 127 2.29 0.12 -0.42
C VAL A 127 2.55 0.07 -1.93
N PHE A 128 1.93 0.96 -2.71
CA PHE A 128 2.14 1.12 -4.14
C PHE A 128 3.56 1.57 -4.47
N ASP A 129 4.09 2.55 -3.74
CA ASP A 129 5.44 3.10 -3.90
C ASP A 129 6.51 2.01 -3.73
N ILE A 130 6.39 1.19 -2.68
CA ILE A 130 7.34 0.10 -2.40
C ILE A 130 7.21 -1.09 -3.35
N THR A 131 6.07 -1.24 -4.01
CA THR A 131 5.80 -2.34 -4.94
C THR A 131 5.98 -1.89 -6.38
N VAL A 132 4.93 -1.32 -6.96
CA VAL A 132 4.86 -0.88 -8.35
C VAL A 132 5.87 0.24 -8.62
N GLY A 133 6.02 1.19 -7.69
CA GLY A 133 6.97 2.29 -7.86
C GLY A 133 8.42 1.81 -7.98
N HIS A 134 8.83 0.87 -7.13
CA HIS A 134 10.17 0.26 -7.22
C HIS A 134 10.31 -0.64 -8.44
N GLU A 135 9.27 -1.37 -8.83
CA GLU A 135 9.28 -2.16 -10.06
C GLU A 135 9.53 -1.28 -11.29
N VAL A 136 8.86 -0.13 -11.39
CA VAL A 136 9.08 0.82 -12.48
C VAL A 136 10.47 1.41 -12.44
N LEU A 137 10.98 1.74 -11.25
CA LEU A 137 12.35 2.23 -11.09
C LEU A 137 13.35 1.20 -11.65
N HIS A 138 13.19 -0.08 -11.32
CA HIS A 138 14.05 -1.14 -11.84
C HIS A 138 13.94 -1.29 -13.36
N LEU A 139 12.72 -1.29 -13.91
CA LEU A 139 12.49 -1.42 -15.36
C LEU A 139 13.08 -0.25 -16.15
N VAL A 140 12.85 0.98 -15.70
CA VAL A 140 13.33 2.18 -16.39
C VAL A 140 14.86 2.24 -16.34
N TYR A 141 15.46 1.91 -15.22
CA TYR A 141 16.92 1.85 -15.15
C TYR A 141 17.50 0.77 -16.04
N GLN A 142 16.92 -0.44 -16.02
CA GLN A 142 17.39 -1.53 -16.88
C GLN A 142 17.34 -1.15 -18.36
N ASN A 143 16.33 -0.39 -18.76
CA ASN A 143 16.20 0.11 -20.13
C ASN A 143 17.22 1.21 -20.50
N GLN A 144 17.71 1.99 -19.52
CA GLN A 144 18.68 3.07 -19.77
C GLN A 144 20.14 2.58 -19.68
N ALA A 145 20.47 1.84 -18.62
CA ALA A 145 21.82 1.36 -18.36
C ALA A 145 22.16 0.04 -19.07
N GLY A 146 21.16 -0.65 -19.64
CA GLY A 146 21.31 -2.00 -20.23
C GLY A 146 21.42 -3.12 -19.19
N GLU A 147 21.54 -2.76 -17.91
CA GLU A 147 21.71 -3.67 -16.77
C GLU A 147 20.77 -3.25 -15.61
N GLY A 148 20.34 -4.19 -14.77
CA GLY A 148 19.41 -3.89 -13.68
C GLY A 148 20.05 -3.15 -12.49
N ILE A 149 19.29 -2.29 -11.80
CA ILE A 149 19.71 -1.66 -10.54
C ILE A 149 19.88 -2.69 -9.42
N VAL A 150 20.88 -2.41 -8.61
CA VAL A 150 21.31 -3.14 -7.43
C VAL A 150 21.09 -2.19 -6.23
N TYR A 151 20.00 -2.37 -5.48
CA TYR A 151 19.54 -1.38 -4.50
C TYR A 151 20.19 -1.53 -3.12
N SER A 152 21.45 -1.12 -2.94
CA SER A 152 22.03 -1.08 -1.59
C SER A 152 21.55 0.14 -0.81
N GLY A 153 20.77 -0.10 0.26
CA GLY A 153 20.47 0.91 1.29
C GLY A 153 21.72 1.45 2.02
N ALA A 154 22.92 0.90 1.77
CA ALA A 154 24.19 1.54 2.10
C ALA A 154 24.96 1.90 0.84
N ARG A 155 25.19 3.20 0.66
CA ARG A 155 26.15 3.78 -0.29
C ARG A 155 26.07 3.15 -1.70
N ALA A 156 25.04 3.56 -2.45
CA ALA A 156 24.82 3.14 -3.84
C ALA A 156 26.04 3.28 -4.77
N TRP A 157 26.99 4.17 -4.44
CA TRP A 157 28.25 4.36 -5.17
C TRP A 157 29.26 3.20 -5.00
N GLU A 158 29.05 2.30 -4.03
CA GLU A 158 29.91 1.13 -3.80
C GLU A 158 29.54 -0.07 -4.71
N CYS A 159 28.43 -0.01 -5.46
CA CYS A 159 28.05 -1.06 -6.39
C CYS A 159 28.65 -0.82 -7.79
N ASN A 160 29.22 -1.87 -8.39
CA ASN A 160 30.07 -1.79 -9.60
C ASN A 160 29.35 -1.31 -10.89
N HIS A 161 28.01 -1.26 -10.89
CA HIS A 161 27.18 -0.94 -12.06
C HIS A 161 26.24 0.25 -11.81
N PHE A 162 26.62 1.14 -10.88
CA PHE A 162 25.83 2.32 -10.54
C PHE A 162 26.12 3.48 -11.51
N ASP A 163 25.12 3.84 -12.32
CA ASP A 163 25.12 5.05 -13.15
C ASP A 163 24.18 6.12 -12.54
N SER A 164 24.76 7.26 -12.19
CA SER A 164 24.06 8.39 -11.57
C SER A 164 23.04 9.08 -12.47
N GLU A 165 23.20 9.03 -13.79
CA GLU A 165 22.24 9.65 -14.71
C GLU A 165 21.01 8.74 -14.90
N SER A 166 21.24 7.46 -15.16
CA SER A 166 20.17 6.46 -15.31
C SER A 166 19.31 6.33 -14.05
N ILE A 167 19.92 6.36 -12.84
CA ILE A 167 19.18 6.30 -11.56
C ILE A 167 18.28 7.53 -11.37
N LEU A 168 18.74 8.72 -11.77
CA LEU A 168 17.95 9.96 -11.64
C LEU A 168 16.72 9.90 -12.56
N ILE A 169 16.89 9.41 -13.78
CA ILE A 169 15.78 9.20 -14.72
C ILE A 169 14.78 8.18 -14.16
N ALA A 170 15.27 7.08 -13.60
CA ALA A 170 14.43 6.05 -13.00
C ALA A 170 13.65 6.55 -11.77
N PHE A 171 14.28 7.34 -10.88
CA PHE A 171 13.59 7.99 -9.76
C PHE A 171 12.54 8.98 -10.22
N ASN A 172 12.82 9.77 -11.26
CA ASN A 172 11.84 10.68 -11.84
C ASN A 172 10.63 9.94 -12.41
N ALA A 173 10.85 8.79 -13.05
CA ALA A 173 9.77 7.94 -13.55
C ALA A 173 8.91 7.38 -12.39
N LYS A 174 9.56 6.85 -11.34
CA LYS A 174 8.89 6.39 -10.11
C LYS A 174 8.04 7.50 -9.50
N TRP A 175 8.64 8.66 -9.23
CA TRP A 175 7.97 9.83 -8.66
C TRP A 175 6.74 10.26 -9.47
N ARG A 176 6.83 10.23 -10.81
CA ARG A 176 5.69 10.55 -11.68
C ARG A 176 4.53 9.58 -11.52
N ILE A 177 4.80 8.30 -11.37
CA ILE A 177 3.75 7.30 -11.16
C ILE A 177 3.13 7.45 -9.76
N ASP A 178 3.94 7.71 -8.74
CA ASP A 178 3.43 7.98 -7.39
C ASP A 178 2.52 9.22 -7.36
N LEU A 179 2.89 10.28 -8.11
CA LEU A 179 2.03 11.44 -8.32
C LEU A 179 0.74 11.09 -9.08
N MET A 180 0.83 10.29 -10.15
CA MET A 180 -0.36 9.83 -10.88
C MET A 180 -1.30 9.05 -9.95
N PHE A 181 -0.77 8.15 -9.12
CA PHE A 181 -1.56 7.42 -8.13
C PHE A 181 -2.27 8.39 -7.17
N LEU A 182 -1.55 9.36 -6.63
CA LEU A 182 -2.09 10.36 -5.69
C LEU A 182 -3.22 11.20 -6.28
N VAL A 183 -3.26 11.40 -7.61
CA VAL A 183 -4.36 12.09 -8.30
C VAL A 183 -5.49 11.14 -8.70
N VAL A 184 -5.14 10.02 -9.37
CA VAL A 184 -6.12 9.09 -9.94
C VAL A 184 -6.94 8.39 -8.86
N MET A 185 -6.30 7.98 -7.77
CA MET A 185 -6.95 7.21 -6.71
C MET A 185 -8.08 7.99 -6.01
N PRO A 186 -7.89 9.24 -5.53
CA PRO A 186 -8.99 10.06 -5.03
C PRO A 186 -10.09 10.32 -6.05
N VAL A 187 -9.73 10.56 -7.32
CA VAL A 187 -10.71 10.79 -8.39
C VAL A 187 -11.58 9.55 -8.62
N LEU A 188 -10.98 8.36 -8.68
CA LEU A 188 -11.71 7.10 -8.81
C LEU A 188 -12.64 6.85 -7.62
N LEU A 189 -12.15 7.10 -6.40
CA LEU A 189 -12.93 6.98 -5.17
C LEU A 189 -14.16 7.92 -5.17
N LEU A 190 -13.99 9.18 -5.59
CA LEU A 190 -15.07 10.15 -5.72
C LEU A 190 -16.06 9.78 -6.83
N ALA A 191 -15.55 9.41 -8.01
CA ALA A 191 -16.35 9.03 -9.17
C ALA A 191 -17.22 7.81 -8.86
N ALA A 192 -16.63 6.75 -8.30
CA ALA A 192 -17.35 5.53 -7.99
C ALA A 192 -18.43 5.76 -6.93
N ARG A 193 -18.16 6.58 -5.91
CA ARG A 193 -19.16 6.99 -4.91
C ARG A 193 -20.28 7.83 -5.53
N GLY A 194 -19.96 8.70 -6.48
CA GLY A 194 -20.93 9.47 -7.26
C GLY A 194 -21.87 8.58 -8.07
N VAL A 195 -21.32 7.58 -8.76
CA VAL A 195 -22.09 6.58 -9.52
C VAL A 195 -23.01 5.78 -8.61
N HIS A 196 -22.50 5.28 -7.48
CA HIS A 196 -23.30 4.52 -6.52
C HIS A 196 -24.48 5.34 -5.98
N ARG A 197 -24.26 6.60 -5.61
CA ARG A 197 -25.33 7.51 -5.15
C ARG A 197 -26.38 7.76 -6.23
N ARG A 198 -25.99 7.87 -7.49
CA ARG A 198 -26.94 8.05 -8.60
C ARG A 198 -27.79 6.79 -8.82
N ARG A 199 -27.18 5.61 -8.79
CA ARG A 199 -27.90 4.33 -8.92
C ARG A 199 -28.90 4.12 -7.80
N SER A 200 -28.48 4.30 -6.54
CA SER A 200 -29.35 4.15 -5.38
C SER A 200 -30.55 5.12 -5.41
N LYS A 201 -30.38 6.35 -5.92
CA LYS A 201 -31.50 7.29 -6.11
C LYS A 201 -32.46 6.84 -7.21
N ALA A 202 -31.93 6.33 -8.33
CA ALA A 202 -32.75 5.85 -9.45
C ALA A 202 -33.58 4.62 -9.04
N GLU A 203 -33.00 3.69 -8.28
CA GLU A 203 -33.70 2.53 -7.73
C GLU A 203 -34.81 2.94 -6.76
N LEU A 204 -34.56 3.91 -5.87
CA LEU A 204 -35.59 4.43 -4.97
C LEU A 204 -36.75 5.06 -5.75
N SER A 205 -36.46 5.89 -6.76
CA SER A 205 -37.50 6.53 -7.58
C SER A 205 -38.32 5.54 -8.40
N GLN A 206 -37.72 4.42 -8.80
CA GLN A 206 -38.41 3.37 -9.56
C GLN A 206 -39.32 2.52 -8.66
N ASN A 207 -38.91 2.24 -7.43
CA ASN A 207 -39.76 1.56 -6.45
C ASN A 207 -40.96 2.44 -6.04
N GLU A 208 -40.74 3.74 -5.82
CA GLU A 208 -41.82 4.68 -5.48
C GLU A 208 -42.87 4.77 -6.60
N ASN A 209 -42.45 4.75 -7.86
CA ASN A 209 -43.37 4.75 -9.01
C ASN A 209 -44.09 3.42 -9.26
N ASN A 210 -43.61 2.31 -8.68
CA ASN A 210 -44.24 0.99 -8.81
C ASN A 210 -45.23 0.69 -7.67
N GLU A 211 -45.20 1.45 -6.57
CA GLU A 211 -46.12 1.31 -5.43
C GLU A 211 -47.38 2.19 -5.54
N VAL A 212 -47.50 3.00 -6.61
CA VAL A 212 -48.67 3.85 -6.94
C VAL A 212 -49.48 3.22 -8.07
#